data_AF-A0A1S1Y6S3-F1
#
_entry.id   AF-A0A1S1Y6S3-F1
#
_cell.length_a   1.000
_cell.length_b   1.000
_cell.length_c   1.000
_cell.angle_alpha   90.00
_cell.angle_beta   90.00
_cell.angle_gamma   90.00
#
_symmetry.space_group_name_H-M   'P 1'
#
loop_
_entity.id
_entity.type
_entity.pdbx_description
1 polymer ?
#
loop_
_entity_poly.entity_id
_entity_poly.type
_entity_poly.pdbx_seq_one_letter_code
_entity_poly.pdbx_strand_id
1 'polypeptide(L)'
;MTGGRLDPITAACLLLLGAQAPLANANAVTYQQFVSVQMNVDAGGRNVTGDAAHEPTIAQDPNNPKRLVAGWKQFTTVASGNRQGGWAYSDDGGLSWHFPGVVTPGEQRTNIMVDVDSAGDFYYQNLHYDATGSYAQDVQVLKSTDGGISWGVPIHAYGEGADKGRIGIDRSGTSSDGHVYLVWREGLDDRRFTRSSNGGISFEAPVAIPESPAFGTIAVGPAGQTYVSGRSEDGELVGAKLVFGKYLLATSLNARDPGALPSFTTHSVDMGGSPVMFQFQNNPNQYGPPGDLQVNVDQSDGPLRGNIYLMSSVDPAGADNQDVKFIRSSDGGLTWSAPVKINDDTPHKDAYQWFAMQGVAPNGRIDAVWYDTRDNLRPALSRLYYSYSWDGGLTWSKNRPVTPVFNTHIAYPLGAQKLGDYTHLVSDALGAHVAYSATYNGEQDVYYLNVYPDCNDNGVSDVSDIELRRTGDTNANHLPDSCENMVVPGDLDADKDVDKQDLNALLALRNRPARGSEDPADLDRNGVINLLDARRQALLCTRAQCAIQ
;
A
#
# COMPACT_ATOMS: atom_id res chain seq x y z
N MET A 1 -36.21 24.48 -74.90
CA MET A 1 -37.19 25.06 -73.96
C MET A 1 -37.19 24.19 -72.72
N THR A 2 -36.36 24.56 -71.75
CA THR A 2 -36.77 24.97 -70.37
C THR A 2 -37.26 23.77 -69.54
N GLY A 3 -36.65 23.34 -68.45
CA GLY A 3 -35.75 24.00 -67.50
C GLY A 3 -36.28 23.71 -66.09
N GLY A 4 -35.43 23.27 -65.16
CA GLY A 4 -35.77 23.07 -63.75
C GLY A 4 -34.67 22.35 -62.97
N ARG A 5 -33.80 23.11 -62.31
CA ARG A 5 -32.74 22.66 -61.38
C ARG A 5 -33.33 22.43 -59.98
N LEU A 6 -32.70 21.52 -59.22
CA LEU A 6 -32.22 21.73 -57.84
C LEU A 6 -31.05 20.76 -57.58
N ASP A 7 -30.04 21.23 -56.84
CA ASP A 7 -28.63 20.79 -56.81
C ASP A 7 -28.33 19.46 -56.07
N PRO A 8 -27.18 18.80 -56.36
CA PRO A 8 -26.71 17.63 -55.60
C PRO A 8 -25.69 18.03 -54.52
N ILE A 9 -25.94 17.63 -53.27
CA ILE A 9 -24.89 17.62 -52.23
C ILE A 9 -24.13 16.29 -52.35
N THR A 10 -22.93 16.37 -52.90
CA THR A 10 -21.91 15.33 -52.93
C THR A 10 -21.45 15.01 -51.50
N ALA A 11 -21.73 13.79 -51.03
CA ALA A 11 -21.07 13.23 -49.85
C ALA A 11 -19.63 12.89 -50.22
N ALA A 12 -18.68 13.72 -49.76
CA ALA A 12 -17.26 13.43 -49.83
C ALA A 12 -16.94 12.28 -48.86
N CYS A 13 -16.54 11.14 -49.40
CA CYS A 13 -15.96 10.03 -48.67
C CYS A 13 -14.53 10.44 -48.27
N LEU A 14 -14.39 11.01 -47.07
CA LEU A 14 -13.07 11.26 -46.48
C LEU A 14 -12.55 9.93 -45.92
N LEU A 15 -11.63 9.31 -46.66
CA LEU A 15 -10.70 8.31 -46.14
C LEU A 15 -9.86 8.97 -45.04
N LEU A 16 -10.37 8.95 -43.81
CA LEU A 16 -9.54 9.07 -42.62
C LEU A 16 -8.81 7.73 -42.48
N LEU A 17 -7.62 7.67 -43.08
CA LEU A 17 -6.55 6.79 -42.62
C LEU A 17 -6.36 7.08 -41.14
N GLY A 18 -7.04 6.32 -40.28
CA GLY A 18 -6.76 6.30 -38.86
C GLY A 18 -5.29 5.91 -38.73
N ALA A 19 -4.47 6.85 -38.31
CA ALA A 19 -3.18 6.53 -37.74
C ALA A 19 -3.48 5.59 -36.58
N GLN A 20 -3.23 4.29 -36.77
CA GLN A 20 -3.03 3.39 -35.65
C GLN A 20 -1.91 4.03 -34.83
N ALA A 21 -2.25 4.51 -33.63
CA ALA A 21 -1.25 4.85 -32.65
C ALA A 21 -0.33 3.63 -32.53
N PRO A 22 1.00 3.82 -32.54
CA PRO A 22 1.89 2.70 -32.29
C PRO A 22 1.53 2.12 -30.92
N LEU A 23 1.29 0.81 -30.84
CA LEU A 23 1.27 0.06 -29.58
C LEU A 23 2.66 0.23 -28.95
N ALA A 24 2.82 1.28 -28.13
CA ALA A 24 4.10 1.65 -27.56
C ALA A 24 4.33 0.84 -26.28
N ASN A 25 5.08 -0.26 -26.40
CA ASN A 25 6.40 -0.50 -25.77
C ASN A 25 6.73 -0.01 -24.35
N ALA A 26 5.79 0.39 -23.49
CA ALA A 26 6.10 0.81 -22.13
C ALA A 26 5.51 -0.16 -21.11
N ASN A 27 6.39 -1.00 -20.54
CA ASN A 27 6.19 -1.69 -19.25
C ASN A 27 6.19 -0.73 -18.05
N ALA A 28 6.18 0.58 -18.31
CA ALA A 28 6.18 1.61 -17.30
C ALA A 28 5.19 2.71 -17.65
N VAL A 29 4.47 3.20 -16.65
CA VAL A 29 3.48 4.26 -16.77
C VAL A 29 3.86 5.38 -15.81
N THR A 30 4.21 6.54 -16.36
CA THR A 30 4.65 7.69 -15.56
C THR A 30 3.50 8.64 -15.28
N TYR A 31 3.43 9.12 -14.04
CA TYR A 31 2.58 10.21 -13.60
C TYR A 31 3.36 11.12 -12.66
N GLN A 32 3.67 12.34 -13.12
CA GLN A 32 4.58 13.24 -12.41
C GLN A 32 5.92 12.53 -12.14
N GLN A 33 6.37 12.45 -10.89
CA GLN A 33 7.58 11.72 -10.48
C GLN A 33 7.35 10.21 -10.30
N PHE A 34 6.11 9.76 -10.24
CA PHE A 34 5.78 8.37 -9.95
C PHE A 34 5.81 7.52 -11.22
N VAL A 35 6.41 6.34 -11.11
CA VAL A 35 6.52 5.40 -12.22
C VAL A 35 5.96 4.06 -11.78
N SER A 36 4.85 3.67 -12.39
CA SER A 36 4.27 2.34 -12.23
C SER A 36 4.92 1.37 -13.19
N VAL A 37 5.48 0.26 -12.71
CA VAL A 37 6.20 -0.74 -13.53
C VAL A 37 5.38 -2.03 -13.59
N GLN A 38 5.01 -2.48 -14.79
CA GLN A 38 4.29 -3.74 -15.00
C GLN A 38 5.19 -4.92 -14.61
N MET A 39 4.65 -5.86 -13.82
CA MET A 39 5.41 -7.02 -13.32
C MET A 39 5.20 -8.28 -14.16
N ASN A 40 4.00 -8.54 -14.69
CA ASN A 40 3.71 -9.72 -15.53
C ASN A 40 4.08 -9.48 -17.00
N VAL A 41 5.38 -9.33 -17.26
CA VAL A 41 5.93 -9.02 -18.60
C VAL A 41 6.68 -10.20 -19.21
N ASP A 42 6.84 -10.21 -20.54
CA ASP A 42 7.65 -11.21 -21.24
C ASP A 42 9.15 -11.07 -20.91
N ALA A 43 9.97 -12.01 -21.40
CA ALA A 43 11.42 -12.01 -21.18
C ALA A 43 12.15 -10.76 -21.75
N GLY A 44 11.49 -9.99 -22.62
CA GLY A 44 11.97 -8.70 -23.14
C GLY A 44 11.46 -7.50 -22.35
N GLY A 45 10.75 -7.71 -21.24
CA GLY A 45 10.14 -6.66 -20.44
C GLY A 45 8.96 -5.98 -21.14
N ARG A 46 8.22 -6.69 -22.00
CA ARG A 46 7.05 -6.15 -22.70
C ARG A 46 5.76 -6.78 -22.18
N ASN A 47 4.67 -6.05 -22.27
CA ASN A 47 3.35 -6.57 -21.96
C ASN A 47 3.03 -7.89 -22.70
N VAL A 48 2.40 -8.85 -22.01
CA VAL A 48 2.00 -10.15 -22.58
C VAL A 48 0.57 -10.06 -23.12
N THR A 49 0.41 -9.55 -24.35
CA THR A 49 -0.92 -9.26 -24.91
C THR A 49 -1.91 -10.43 -24.84
N GLY A 50 -3.07 -10.15 -24.28
CA GLY A 50 -4.21 -11.04 -24.13
C GLY A 50 -4.22 -11.84 -22.84
N ASP A 51 -3.20 -11.71 -21.97
CA ASP A 51 -3.12 -12.31 -20.64
C ASP A 51 -3.93 -11.51 -19.61
N ALA A 52 -3.93 -11.97 -18.35
CA ALA A 52 -4.43 -11.16 -17.25
C ALA A 52 -3.72 -11.52 -15.95
N ALA A 53 -3.61 -10.55 -15.05
CA ALA A 53 -3.07 -10.73 -13.72
C ALA A 53 -3.80 -9.81 -12.72
N HIS A 54 -4.18 -10.35 -11.56
CA HIS A 54 -4.77 -9.54 -10.50
C HIS A 54 -4.57 -10.09 -9.09
N GLU A 55 -5.01 -9.31 -8.09
CA GLU A 55 -4.84 -9.61 -6.66
C GLU A 55 -3.36 -9.77 -6.25
N PRO A 56 -2.50 -8.78 -6.55
CA PRO A 56 -1.09 -8.86 -6.21
C PRO A 56 -0.84 -8.61 -4.72
N THR A 57 0.23 -9.25 -4.22
CA THR A 57 0.86 -9.00 -2.94
C THR A 57 2.35 -8.78 -3.11
N ILE A 58 2.99 -8.07 -2.18
CA ILE A 58 4.42 -7.76 -2.20
C ILE A 58 5.06 -7.91 -0.82
N ALA A 59 6.34 -8.26 -0.80
CA ALA A 59 7.21 -8.24 0.38
C ALA A 59 8.60 -7.69 -0.01
N GLN A 60 9.29 -7.06 0.96
CA GLN A 60 10.64 -6.54 0.80
C GLN A 60 11.57 -7.20 1.82
N ASP A 61 12.74 -7.65 1.38
CA ASP A 61 13.75 -8.25 2.25
C ASP A 61 14.22 -7.23 3.31
N PRO A 62 14.03 -7.48 4.62
CA PRO A 62 14.44 -6.55 5.66
C PRO A 62 15.96 -6.36 5.74
N ASN A 63 16.74 -7.25 5.14
CA ASN A 63 18.20 -7.21 5.13
C ASN A 63 18.76 -6.63 3.82
N ASN A 64 17.92 -6.40 2.81
CA ASN A 64 18.33 -5.82 1.54
C ASN A 64 17.17 -5.05 0.89
N PRO A 65 17.10 -3.71 1.04
CA PRO A 65 15.98 -2.91 0.54
C PRO A 65 15.81 -2.93 -0.99
N LYS A 66 16.82 -3.43 -1.73
CA LYS A 66 16.73 -3.61 -3.18
C LYS A 66 15.99 -4.88 -3.60
N ARG A 67 15.78 -5.82 -2.68
CA ARG A 67 15.19 -7.11 -2.98
C ARG A 67 13.72 -7.13 -2.62
N LEU A 68 12.87 -7.24 -3.63
CA LEU A 68 11.42 -7.34 -3.47
C LEU A 68 10.88 -8.56 -4.20
N VAL A 69 9.80 -9.12 -3.68
CA VAL A 69 9.09 -10.25 -4.30
C VAL A 69 7.60 -9.93 -4.30
N ALA A 70 6.95 -10.16 -5.43
CA ALA A 70 5.51 -10.01 -5.59
C ALA A 70 4.88 -11.29 -6.13
N GLY A 71 3.64 -11.58 -5.70
CA GLY A 71 2.87 -12.74 -6.13
C GLY A 71 1.42 -12.38 -6.41
N TRP A 72 0.79 -13.05 -7.38
CA TRP A 72 -0.56 -12.72 -7.85
C TRP A 72 -1.23 -13.88 -8.58
N LYS A 73 -2.53 -13.72 -8.85
CA LYS A 73 -3.29 -14.66 -9.69
C LYS A 73 -3.02 -14.38 -11.17
N GLN A 74 -2.37 -15.32 -11.85
CA GLN A 74 -1.99 -15.21 -13.26
C GLN A 74 -2.94 -16.02 -14.16
N PHE A 75 -3.29 -15.44 -15.30
CA PHE A 75 -4.08 -16.07 -16.35
C PHE A 75 -3.27 -16.06 -17.65
N THR A 76 -3.25 -17.17 -18.39
CA THR A 76 -2.61 -17.20 -19.71
C THR A 76 -3.39 -16.38 -20.73
N THR A 77 -4.71 -16.24 -20.55
CA THR A 77 -5.55 -15.40 -21.40
C THR A 77 -6.80 -14.90 -20.68
N VAL A 78 -7.26 -13.69 -21.00
CA VAL A 78 -8.57 -13.15 -20.58
C VAL A 78 -9.75 -14.07 -20.98
N ALA A 79 -9.58 -14.91 -22.00
CA ALA A 79 -10.64 -15.83 -22.44
C ALA A 79 -10.75 -17.09 -21.56
N SER A 80 -9.97 -17.22 -20.48
CA SER A 80 -9.89 -18.41 -19.63
C SER A 80 -10.03 -18.07 -18.15
N GLY A 81 -10.76 -18.92 -17.41
CA GLY A 81 -10.82 -18.87 -15.94
C GLY A 81 -9.72 -19.69 -15.25
N ASN A 82 -8.84 -20.34 -16.03
CA ASN A 82 -7.71 -21.10 -15.50
C ASN A 82 -6.66 -20.12 -14.94
N ARG A 83 -6.56 -20.14 -13.62
CA ARG A 83 -5.77 -19.23 -12.79
C ARG A 83 -4.63 -19.99 -12.14
N GLN A 84 -3.42 -19.47 -12.25
CA GLN A 84 -2.20 -20.07 -11.71
C GLN A 84 -1.50 -19.06 -10.78
N GLY A 85 -0.54 -19.51 -9.99
CA GLY A 85 0.22 -18.64 -9.09
C GLY A 85 1.38 -17.99 -9.81
N GLY A 86 1.26 -16.72 -10.21
CA GLY A 86 2.35 -15.94 -10.81
C GLY A 86 3.20 -15.25 -9.75
N TRP A 87 4.49 -15.05 -10.04
CA TRP A 87 5.37 -14.28 -9.17
C TRP A 87 6.46 -13.56 -9.96
N ALA A 88 6.95 -12.44 -9.42
CA ALA A 88 8.15 -11.76 -9.90
C ALA A 88 9.02 -11.32 -8.73
N TYR A 89 10.28 -11.05 -9.02
CA TYR A 89 11.22 -10.48 -8.07
C TYR A 89 11.95 -9.28 -8.68
N SER A 90 12.46 -8.41 -7.82
CA SER A 90 13.33 -7.29 -8.16
C SER A 90 14.57 -7.36 -7.28
N ASP A 91 15.74 -7.01 -7.84
CA ASP A 91 17.01 -6.88 -7.15
C ASP A 91 17.60 -5.46 -7.21
N ASP A 92 16.78 -4.49 -7.66
CA ASP A 92 17.15 -3.09 -7.88
C ASP A 92 16.21 -2.07 -7.21
N GLY A 93 15.39 -2.51 -6.24
CA GLY A 93 14.46 -1.63 -5.52
C GLY A 93 13.13 -1.41 -6.26
N GLY A 94 12.77 -2.32 -7.17
CA GLY A 94 11.56 -2.29 -7.97
C GLY A 94 11.65 -1.40 -9.21
N LEU A 95 12.85 -0.95 -9.59
CA LEU A 95 13.07 -0.22 -10.84
C LEU A 95 12.85 -1.13 -12.06
N SER A 96 13.18 -2.41 -11.93
CA SER A 96 12.85 -3.47 -12.87
C SER A 96 12.41 -4.76 -12.16
N TRP A 97 11.72 -5.62 -12.90
CA TRP A 97 11.12 -6.85 -12.40
C TRP A 97 11.41 -8.01 -13.32
N HIS A 98 11.71 -9.17 -12.71
CA HIS A 98 11.91 -10.44 -13.39
C HIS A 98 10.69 -11.32 -13.15
N PHE A 99 9.98 -11.71 -14.22
CA PHE A 99 8.83 -12.61 -14.18
C PHE A 99 9.22 -14.00 -14.74
N PRO A 100 9.54 -14.99 -13.88
CA PRO A 100 9.91 -16.33 -14.36
C PRO A 100 8.70 -17.14 -14.86
N GLY A 101 7.48 -16.80 -14.43
CA GLY A 101 6.25 -17.49 -14.81
C GLY A 101 5.37 -17.84 -13.62
N VAL A 102 4.89 -19.09 -13.58
CA VAL A 102 3.91 -19.57 -12.58
C VAL A 102 4.44 -20.76 -11.77
N VAL A 103 4.19 -20.77 -10.46
CA VAL A 103 4.61 -21.88 -9.60
C VAL A 103 3.80 -23.12 -9.96
N THR A 104 4.44 -24.29 -9.94
CA THR A 104 3.85 -25.60 -10.30
C THR A 104 2.96 -25.54 -11.57
N PRO A 105 3.54 -25.31 -12.76
CA PRO A 105 2.76 -25.08 -13.98
C PRO A 105 1.73 -26.18 -14.27
N GLY A 106 0.50 -25.75 -14.57
CA GLY A 106 -0.65 -26.63 -14.84
C GLY A 106 -1.57 -26.83 -13.64
N GLU A 107 -1.14 -26.46 -12.43
CA GLU A 107 -1.97 -26.50 -11.22
C GLU A 107 -2.68 -25.17 -10.98
N GLN A 108 -3.97 -25.21 -10.63
CA GLN A 108 -4.74 -24.01 -10.38
C GLN A 108 -4.48 -23.47 -8.97
N ARG A 109 -4.20 -22.17 -8.88
CA ARG A 109 -3.87 -21.49 -7.61
C ARG A 109 -4.48 -20.10 -7.50
N THR A 110 -4.92 -19.71 -6.31
CA THR A 110 -5.46 -18.36 -6.02
C THR A 110 -5.04 -17.85 -4.64
N ASN A 111 -5.51 -16.65 -4.29
CA ASN A 111 -5.34 -16.00 -2.99
C ASN A 111 -3.88 -16.05 -2.55
N ILE A 112 -3.03 -15.57 -3.45
CA ILE A 112 -1.59 -15.60 -3.32
C ILE A 112 -1.15 -14.47 -2.40
N MET A 113 -0.35 -14.84 -1.41
CA MET A 113 0.24 -13.93 -0.44
C MET A 113 1.74 -14.19 -0.35
N VAL A 114 2.52 -13.12 -0.33
CA VAL A 114 3.96 -13.18 -0.11
C VAL A 114 4.31 -12.41 1.16
N ASP A 115 5.14 -13.01 2.01
CA ASP A 115 5.76 -12.36 3.18
C ASP A 115 7.20 -12.91 3.34
N VAL A 116 7.97 -12.32 4.24
CA VAL A 116 9.39 -12.60 4.42
C VAL A 116 9.73 -12.73 5.90
N ASP A 117 10.65 -13.63 6.24
CA ASP A 117 11.17 -13.72 7.61
C ASP A 117 12.32 -12.74 7.88
N SER A 118 12.78 -12.69 9.14
CA SER A 118 13.88 -11.84 9.58
C SER A 118 15.22 -12.19 8.92
N ALA A 119 15.37 -13.40 8.35
CA ALA A 119 16.56 -13.85 7.65
C ALA A 119 16.56 -13.45 6.16
N GLY A 120 15.45 -12.91 5.64
CA GLY A 120 15.29 -12.58 4.23
C GLY A 120 14.85 -13.77 3.37
N ASP A 121 14.36 -14.85 3.98
CA ASP A 121 13.72 -15.93 3.23
C ASP A 121 12.24 -15.59 2.98
N PHE A 122 11.81 -15.71 1.72
CA PHE A 122 10.46 -15.39 1.31
C PHE A 122 9.55 -16.62 1.38
N TYR A 123 8.27 -16.38 1.68
CA TYR A 123 7.24 -17.41 1.74
C TYR A 123 6.08 -17.02 0.83
N TYR A 124 5.61 -17.98 0.03
CA TYR A 124 4.53 -17.83 -0.92
C TYR A 124 3.38 -18.74 -0.49
N GLN A 125 2.39 -18.16 0.18
CA GLN A 125 1.14 -18.84 0.49
C GLN A 125 0.21 -18.77 -0.71
N ASN A 126 -0.50 -19.86 -0.97
CA ASN A 126 -1.56 -19.89 -1.97
C ASN A 126 -2.62 -20.95 -1.62
N LEU A 127 -3.78 -20.84 -2.26
CA LEU A 127 -4.79 -21.90 -2.30
C LEU A 127 -4.56 -22.76 -3.52
N HIS A 128 -4.28 -24.04 -3.30
CA HIS A 128 -4.07 -25.02 -4.35
C HIS A 128 -5.38 -25.77 -4.61
N TYR A 129 -5.77 -25.84 -5.88
CA TYR A 129 -7.04 -26.45 -6.30
C TYR A 129 -6.83 -27.87 -6.77
N ASP A 130 -7.90 -28.67 -6.66
CA ASP A 130 -7.95 -29.99 -7.27
C ASP A 130 -7.80 -29.93 -8.81
N ALA A 131 -7.61 -31.10 -9.43
CA ALA A 131 -7.45 -31.20 -10.89
C ALA A 131 -8.65 -30.67 -11.70
N THR A 132 -9.82 -30.48 -11.07
CA THR A 132 -11.00 -29.91 -11.74
C THR A 132 -11.00 -28.37 -11.70
N GLY A 133 -10.22 -27.77 -10.80
CA GLY A 133 -10.22 -26.33 -10.53
C GLY A 133 -11.43 -25.81 -9.77
N SER A 134 -12.29 -26.71 -9.27
CA SER A 134 -13.59 -26.35 -8.67
C SER A 134 -13.55 -26.26 -7.16
N TYR A 135 -12.52 -26.85 -6.52
CA TYR A 135 -12.39 -26.92 -5.08
C TYR A 135 -10.96 -26.62 -4.65
N ALA A 136 -10.80 -25.73 -3.67
CA ALA A 136 -9.52 -25.50 -3.02
C ALA A 136 -9.18 -26.75 -2.21
N GLN A 137 -8.26 -27.56 -2.72
CA GLN A 137 -7.86 -28.82 -2.12
C GLN A 137 -7.13 -28.59 -0.80
N ASP A 138 -6.23 -27.61 -0.75
CA ASP A 138 -5.48 -27.22 0.43
C ASP A 138 -4.85 -25.82 0.29
N VAL A 139 -4.45 -25.26 1.42
CA VAL A 139 -3.50 -24.16 1.50
C VAL A 139 -2.10 -24.76 1.44
N GLN A 140 -1.23 -24.16 0.62
CA GLN A 140 0.17 -24.56 0.53
C GLN A 140 1.08 -23.35 0.71
N VAL A 141 2.27 -23.59 1.26
CA VAL A 141 3.34 -22.60 1.41
C VAL A 141 4.59 -23.09 0.70
N LEU A 142 5.18 -22.23 -0.14
CA LEU A 142 6.49 -22.46 -0.76
C LEU A 142 7.48 -21.48 -0.11
N LYS A 143 8.73 -21.91 0.04
CA LYS A 143 9.81 -21.08 0.60
C LYS A 143 10.87 -20.78 -0.47
N SER A 144 11.38 -19.55 -0.50
CA SER A 144 12.51 -19.12 -1.32
C SER A 144 13.62 -18.60 -0.42
N THR A 145 14.83 -19.08 -0.64
CA THR A 145 16.05 -18.68 0.09
C THR A 145 17.05 -17.96 -0.82
N ASP A 146 16.65 -17.62 -2.04
CA ASP A 146 17.48 -16.99 -3.08
C ASP A 146 16.92 -15.63 -3.53
N GLY A 147 16.01 -15.07 -2.73
CA GLY A 147 15.41 -13.77 -2.97
C GLY A 147 14.25 -13.76 -3.97
N GLY A 148 13.46 -14.84 -4.00
CA GLY A 148 12.30 -14.99 -4.88
C GLY A 148 12.63 -15.44 -6.30
N ILE A 149 13.89 -15.77 -6.59
CA ILE A 149 14.32 -16.26 -7.91
C ILE A 149 13.68 -17.63 -8.16
N SER A 150 13.72 -18.51 -7.17
CA SER A 150 13.12 -19.83 -7.23
C SER A 150 12.41 -20.20 -5.92
N TRP A 151 11.50 -21.17 -6.02
CA TRP A 151 10.69 -21.65 -4.92
C TRP A 151 10.94 -23.14 -4.67
N GLY A 152 11.02 -23.51 -3.40
CA GLY A 152 11.05 -24.90 -2.97
C GLY A 152 9.75 -25.65 -3.25
N VAL A 153 9.70 -26.92 -2.84
CA VAL A 153 8.49 -27.74 -2.98
C VAL A 153 7.36 -27.17 -2.11
N PRO A 154 6.09 -27.24 -2.57
CA PRO A 154 4.95 -26.84 -1.75
C PRO A 154 4.83 -27.70 -0.49
N ILE A 155 4.60 -27.03 0.65
CA ILE A 155 4.33 -27.65 1.94
C ILE A 155 2.85 -27.49 2.26
N HIS A 156 2.18 -28.61 2.56
CA HIS A 156 0.77 -28.64 2.94
C HIS A 156 0.53 -27.91 4.28
N ALA A 157 -0.51 -27.10 4.32
CA ALA A 157 -0.88 -26.27 5.47
C ALA A 157 -2.39 -26.32 5.79
N TYR A 158 -3.03 -27.48 5.60
CA TYR A 158 -4.48 -27.69 5.80
C TYR A 158 -5.32 -26.79 4.89
N GLY A 159 -6.43 -26.23 5.38
CA GLY A 159 -7.24 -25.27 4.63
C GLY A 159 -8.00 -25.89 3.45
N GLU A 160 -8.44 -27.14 3.59
CA GLU A 160 -9.38 -27.74 2.65
C GLU A 160 -10.63 -26.86 2.52
N GLY A 161 -11.01 -26.52 1.29
CA GLY A 161 -12.12 -25.62 0.98
C GLY A 161 -11.87 -24.17 1.36
N ALA A 162 -10.61 -23.77 1.60
CA ALA A 162 -10.31 -22.42 2.04
C ALA A 162 -10.58 -21.36 0.97
N ASP A 163 -10.91 -20.15 1.43
CA ASP A 163 -10.91 -18.91 0.65
C ASP A 163 -10.31 -17.78 1.49
N LYS A 164 -9.74 -16.76 0.82
CA LYS A 164 -9.09 -15.58 1.43
C LYS A 164 -8.01 -15.94 2.45
N GLY A 165 -7.07 -16.80 2.05
CA GLY A 165 -5.84 -17.04 2.80
C GLY A 165 -5.03 -15.76 3.01
N ARG A 166 -4.43 -15.61 4.19
CA ARG A 166 -3.46 -14.59 4.56
C ARG A 166 -2.26 -15.25 5.24
N ILE A 167 -1.10 -14.63 5.11
CA ILE A 167 0.14 -15.02 5.78
C ILE A 167 0.66 -13.82 6.58
N GLY A 168 1.20 -14.09 7.75
CA GLY A 168 1.99 -13.15 8.52
C GLY A 168 3.16 -13.87 9.17
N ILE A 169 4.35 -13.31 9.08
CA ILE A 169 5.56 -13.90 9.62
C ILE A 169 6.08 -13.08 10.79
N ASP A 170 6.43 -13.77 11.86
CA ASP A 170 6.99 -13.15 13.04
C ASP A 170 8.41 -12.64 12.76
N ARG A 171 8.60 -11.32 12.87
CA ARG A 171 9.90 -10.64 12.79
C ARG A 171 10.22 -9.88 14.07
N SER A 172 9.66 -10.31 15.20
CA SER A 172 9.77 -9.60 16.48
C SER A 172 11.17 -9.69 17.11
N GLY A 173 12.06 -10.56 16.61
CA GLY A 173 13.34 -10.88 17.25
C GLY A 173 13.21 -11.60 18.58
N THR A 174 12.00 -12.05 18.95
CA THR A 174 11.76 -12.86 20.15
C THR A 174 11.98 -14.35 19.88
N SER A 175 11.61 -15.23 20.81
CA SER A 175 11.71 -16.67 20.61
C SER A 175 10.79 -17.23 19.52
N SER A 176 9.80 -16.47 19.07
CA SER A 176 8.89 -16.84 17.98
C SER A 176 9.31 -16.28 16.62
N ASP A 177 10.43 -15.57 16.54
CA ASP A 177 10.95 -15.04 15.28
C ASP A 177 11.08 -16.15 14.21
N GLY A 178 10.56 -15.90 13.02
CA GLY A 178 10.45 -16.88 11.93
C GLY A 178 9.25 -17.84 12.03
N HIS A 179 8.38 -17.71 13.05
CA HIS A 179 7.09 -18.39 13.03
C HIS A 179 6.23 -17.87 11.88
N VAL A 180 5.55 -18.79 11.18
CA VAL A 180 4.67 -18.47 10.06
C VAL A 180 3.23 -18.70 10.50
N TYR A 181 2.39 -17.67 10.38
CA TYR A 181 0.99 -17.71 10.76
C TYR A 181 0.11 -17.61 9.51
N LEU A 182 -0.86 -18.51 9.40
CA LEU A 182 -1.83 -18.50 8.30
C LEU A 182 -3.25 -18.38 8.86
N VAL A 183 -4.06 -17.59 8.17
CA VAL A 183 -5.50 -17.49 8.44
C VAL A 183 -6.28 -17.50 7.13
N TRP A 184 -7.49 -18.05 7.14
CA TRP A 184 -8.41 -18.03 6.00
C TRP A 184 -9.83 -17.67 6.43
N ARG A 185 -10.61 -17.15 5.48
CA ARG A 185 -11.99 -16.75 5.71
C ARG A 185 -12.93 -17.95 5.78
N GLU A 186 -12.91 -18.83 4.79
CA GLU A 186 -13.81 -20.01 4.73
C GLU A 186 -12.99 -21.29 4.76
N GLY A 187 -13.62 -22.44 5.04
CA GLY A 187 -12.99 -23.76 5.08
C GLY A 187 -14.02 -24.86 5.33
N LEU A 188 -13.59 -26.13 5.35
CA LEU A 188 -14.48 -27.27 5.63
C LEU A 188 -15.14 -27.22 7.03
N ASP A 189 -14.52 -26.52 7.98
CA ASP A 189 -15.07 -26.27 9.31
C ASP A 189 -14.70 -24.88 9.85
N ASP A 190 -14.92 -24.64 11.14
CA ASP A 190 -14.73 -23.36 11.80
C ASP A 190 -13.27 -23.08 12.21
N ARG A 191 -12.34 -24.01 11.94
CA ARG A 191 -10.92 -23.84 12.24
C ARG A 191 -10.24 -23.08 11.11
N ARG A 192 -9.83 -21.85 11.42
CA ARG A 192 -9.43 -20.84 10.44
C ARG A 192 -8.00 -20.36 10.59
N PHE A 193 -7.27 -20.85 11.59
CA PHE A 193 -5.90 -20.44 11.88
C PHE A 193 -4.97 -21.64 12.00
N THR A 194 -3.80 -21.56 11.39
CA THR A 194 -2.70 -22.50 11.63
C THR A 194 -1.37 -21.75 11.75
N ARG A 195 -0.38 -22.43 12.31
CA ARG A 195 0.97 -21.92 12.53
C ARG A 195 1.99 -22.98 12.15
N SER A 196 3.13 -22.51 11.65
CA SER A 196 4.39 -23.24 11.64
C SER A 196 5.34 -22.59 12.65
N SER A 197 5.84 -23.37 13.60
CA SER A 197 6.87 -22.96 14.57
C SER A 197 8.29 -23.37 14.16
N ASN A 198 8.48 -23.88 12.94
CA ASN A 198 9.74 -24.42 12.44
C ASN A 198 10.13 -23.90 11.04
N GLY A 199 9.84 -22.63 10.75
CA GLY A 199 10.28 -21.97 9.50
C GLY A 199 9.61 -22.50 8.23
N GLY A 200 8.35 -22.94 8.32
CA GLY A 200 7.54 -23.39 7.19
C GLY A 200 7.76 -24.86 6.81
N ILE A 201 8.49 -25.65 7.61
CA ILE A 201 8.72 -27.08 7.34
C ILE A 201 7.44 -27.91 7.52
N SER A 202 6.60 -27.56 8.50
CA SER A 202 5.31 -28.21 8.74
C SER A 202 4.36 -27.29 9.49
N PHE A 203 3.06 -27.47 9.27
CA PHE A 203 2.02 -26.71 9.95
C PHE A 203 1.28 -27.55 11.01
N GLU A 204 0.88 -26.89 12.10
CA GLU A 204 0.09 -27.49 13.17
C GLU A 204 -1.39 -27.65 12.76
N ALA A 205 -2.12 -28.54 13.43
CA ALA A 205 -3.56 -28.69 13.16
C ALA A 205 -4.30 -27.35 13.42
N PRO A 206 -5.24 -26.94 12.53
CA PRO A 206 -5.86 -25.63 12.66
C PRO A 206 -6.72 -25.48 13.92
N VAL A 207 -6.86 -24.25 14.40
CA VAL A 207 -7.75 -23.86 15.51
C VAL A 207 -8.79 -22.84 15.06
N ALA A 208 -9.89 -22.75 15.79
CA ALA A 208 -10.94 -21.78 15.55
C ALA A 208 -10.54 -20.38 16.07
N ILE A 209 -10.98 -19.35 15.35
CA ILE A 209 -10.97 -17.96 15.83
C ILE A 209 -12.40 -17.57 16.20
N PRO A 210 -12.68 -17.14 17.45
CA PRO A 210 -14.02 -16.68 17.85
C PRO A 210 -14.54 -15.56 16.95
N GLU A 211 -15.85 -15.57 16.65
CA GLU A 211 -16.52 -14.66 15.70
C GLU A 211 -15.98 -14.68 14.26
N SER A 212 -14.93 -15.45 13.96
CA SER A 212 -14.53 -15.83 12.61
C SER A 212 -14.32 -14.63 11.65
N PRO A 213 -13.38 -13.69 11.95
CA PRO A 213 -13.15 -12.50 11.13
C PRO A 213 -12.90 -12.84 9.65
N ALA A 214 -13.65 -12.19 8.76
CA ALA A 214 -13.59 -12.34 7.31
C ALA A 214 -13.12 -11.05 6.63
N PHE A 215 -12.58 -11.13 5.39
CA PHE A 215 -12.17 -9.94 4.61
C PHE A 215 -11.28 -8.96 5.41
N GLY A 216 -10.21 -9.49 5.99
CA GLY A 216 -9.21 -8.73 6.71
C GLY A 216 -7.81 -9.28 6.49
N THR A 217 -6.88 -8.84 7.33
CA THR A 217 -5.45 -9.11 7.21
C THR A 217 -4.89 -9.60 8.53
N ILE A 218 -3.60 -9.96 8.54
CA ILE A 218 -2.89 -10.46 9.72
C ILE A 218 -1.63 -9.62 9.93
N ALA A 219 -1.34 -9.30 11.19
CA ALA A 219 -0.10 -8.65 11.59
C ALA A 219 0.47 -9.32 12.84
N VAL A 220 1.80 -9.29 12.95
CA VAL A 220 2.52 -9.71 14.15
C VAL A 220 3.04 -8.46 14.84
N GLY A 221 2.85 -8.39 16.16
CA GLY A 221 3.30 -7.30 17.00
C GLY A 221 4.74 -7.50 17.50
N PRO A 222 5.33 -6.46 18.09
CA PRO A 222 6.73 -6.46 18.47
C PRO A 222 7.14 -7.41 19.59
N ALA A 223 6.18 -8.05 20.26
CA ALA A 223 6.43 -9.11 21.24
C ALA A 223 5.88 -10.47 20.78
N GLY A 224 5.65 -10.64 19.47
CA GLY A 224 5.10 -11.86 18.89
C GLY A 224 3.58 -12.01 19.07
N GLN A 225 2.85 -10.94 19.44
CA GLN A 225 1.38 -11.01 19.46
C GLN A 225 0.86 -11.16 18.03
N THR A 226 -0.14 -12.00 17.80
CA THR A 226 -0.78 -12.14 16.49
C THR A 226 -2.11 -11.42 16.48
N TYR A 227 -2.33 -10.56 15.49
CA TYR A 227 -3.55 -9.81 15.29
C TYR A 227 -4.17 -10.20 13.95
N VAL A 228 -5.45 -10.55 13.96
CA VAL A 228 -6.24 -10.86 12.76
C VAL A 228 -7.42 -9.90 12.73
N SER A 229 -7.48 -9.05 11.71
CA SER A 229 -8.60 -8.15 11.49
C SER A 229 -9.63 -8.78 10.55
N GLY A 230 -10.82 -8.20 10.51
CA GLY A 230 -11.82 -8.48 9.50
C GLY A 230 -13.17 -7.90 9.86
N ARG A 231 -14.22 -8.55 9.37
CA ARG A 231 -15.61 -8.25 9.69
C ARG A 231 -16.38 -9.53 9.96
N SER A 232 -17.54 -9.39 10.58
CA SER A 232 -18.51 -10.46 10.66
C SER A 232 -19.21 -10.65 9.30
N GLU A 233 -19.76 -11.84 9.06
CA GLU A 233 -20.44 -12.17 7.79
C GLU A 233 -21.96 -12.32 7.92
N ASP A 234 -22.51 -11.99 9.10
CA ASP A 234 -23.92 -11.68 9.25
C ASP A 234 -24.20 -10.32 8.61
N GLY A 235 -24.98 -10.31 7.53
CA GLY A 235 -25.31 -9.11 6.81
C GLY A 235 -26.68 -9.16 6.16
N GLU A 236 -27.20 -7.98 5.82
CA GLU A 236 -28.49 -7.80 5.17
C GLU A 236 -28.34 -6.95 3.90
N LEU A 237 -29.23 -7.20 2.93
CA LEU A 237 -29.25 -6.42 1.70
C LEU A 237 -29.95 -5.08 1.96
N VAL A 238 -29.18 -3.99 1.94
CA VAL A 238 -29.69 -2.62 2.02
C VAL A 238 -29.55 -1.97 0.64
N GLY A 239 -30.67 -1.85 -0.07
CA GLY A 239 -30.68 -1.43 -1.47
C GLY A 239 -29.92 -2.42 -2.34
N ALA A 240 -28.75 -2.02 -2.83
CA ALA A 240 -27.87 -2.85 -3.67
C ALA A 240 -26.53 -3.20 -2.99
N LYS A 241 -26.40 -2.96 -1.69
CA LYS A 241 -25.22 -3.31 -0.90
C LYS A 241 -25.58 -4.41 0.09
N LEU A 242 -24.72 -5.41 0.22
CA LEU A 242 -24.76 -6.29 1.38
C LEU A 242 -24.01 -5.59 2.50
N VAL A 243 -24.72 -5.23 3.58
CA VAL A 243 -24.19 -4.49 4.72
C VAL A 243 -24.01 -5.47 5.88
N PHE A 244 -22.81 -5.50 6.46
CA PHE A 244 -22.43 -6.47 7.47
C PHE A 244 -22.42 -5.87 8.88
N GLY A 245 -22.59 -6.72 9.89
CA GLY A 245 -22.84 -6.30 11.27
C GLY A 245 -21.69 -5.55 11.95
N LYS A 246 -20.46 -6.07 11.88
CA LYS A 246 -19.35 -5.55 12.69
C LYS A 246 -18.00 -5.63 11.99
N TYR A 247 -17.11 -4.70 12.29
CA TYR A 247 -15.66 -4.91 12.15
C TYR A 247 -15.11 -5.61 13.39
N LEU A 248 -14.11 -6.46 13.21
CA LEU A 248 -13.56 -7.35 14.24
C LEU A 248 -12.03 -7.26 14.28
N LEU A 249 -11.48 -7.33 15.50
CA LEU A 249 -10.08 -7.65 15.75
C LEU A 249 -10.00 -8.87 16.66
N ALA A 250 -9.33 -9.92 16.20
CA ALA A 250 -8.96 -11.08 16.99
C ALA A 250 -7.48 -11.01 17.37
N THR A 251 -7.19 -11.21 18.65
CA THR A 251 -5.83 -11.13 19.21
C THR A 251 -5.44 -12.46 19.84
N SER A 252 -4.27 -12.96 19.50
CA SER A 252 -3.61 -14.07 20.20
C SER A 252 -2.32 -13.59 20.85
N LEU A 253 -2.20 -13.85 22.16
CA LEU A 253 -0.99 -13.58 22.93
C LEU A 253 -0.09 -14.82 23.09
N ASN A 254 -0.62 -16.01 22.78
CA ASN A 254 0.07 -17.29 22.96
C ASN A 254 0.37 -18.01 21.63
N ALA A 255 -0.07 -17.47 20.48
CA ALA A 255 0.34 -17.96 19.16
C ALA A 255 1.85 -17.83 18.90
N ARG A 256 2.59 -17.07 19.69
CA ARG A 256 4.06 -17.10 19.69
C ARG A 256 4.67 -18.33 20.38
N ASP A 257 3.96 -18.97 21.30
CA ASP A 257 4.55 -20.01 22.15
C ASP A 257 4.45 -21.39 21.45
N PRO A 258 5.56 -22.05 21.05
CA PRO A 258 5.51 -23.29 20.26
C PRO A 258 4.97 -24.48 21.06
N GLY A 259 4.98 -24.42 22.39
CA GLY A 259 4.40 -25.44 23.27
C GLY A 259 2.93 -25.23 23.62
N ALA A 260 2.32 -24.13 23.18
CA ALA A 260 0.94 -23.78 23.49
C ALA A 260 0.03 -23.98 22.28
N LEU A 261 -1.20 -24.44 22.51
CA LEU A 261 -2.26 -24.39 21.51
C LEU A 261 -2.70 -22.93 21.32
N PRO A 262 -2.64 -22.36 20.10
CA PRO A 262 -3.06 -20.99 19.87
C PRO A 262 -4.51 -20.75 20.28
N SER A 263 -4.76 -19.60 20.89
CA SER A 263 -6.10 -19.16 21.30
C SER A 263 -6.27 -17.67 21.02
N PHE A 264 -7.50 -17.24 20.75
CA PHE A 264 -7.81 -15.87 20.36
C PHE A 264 -8.92 -15.28 21.23
N THR A 265 -8.83 -13.99 21.49
CA THR A 265 -9.94 -13.16 21.97
C THR A 265 -10.33 -12.21 20.86
N THR A 266 -11.62 -12.15 20.53
CA THR A 266 -12.15 -11.28 19.47
C THR A 266 -13.01 -10.17 20.07
N HIS A 267 -12.82 -8.96 19.56
CA HIS A 267 -13.61 -7.79 19.94
C HIS A 267 -14.10 -7.06 18.68
N SER A 268 -15.25 -6.42 18.80
CA SER A 268 -15.76 -5.54 17.75
C SER A 268 -15.08 -4.18 17.84
N VAL A 269 -14.82 -3.57 16.69
CA VAL A 269 -14.22 -2.23 16.56
C VAL A 269 -15.15 -1.34 15.74
N ASP A 270 -15.18 -0.04 16.07
CA ASP A 270 -15.96 0.95 15.34
C ASP A 270 -15.05 1.69 14.37
N MET A 271 -15.29 1.53 13.06
CA MET A 271 -14.56 2.23 11.99
C MET A 271 -15.29 3.50 11.53
N GLY A 272 -16.41 3.89 12.13
CA GLY A 272 -17.15 5.10 11.76
C GLY A 272 -17.96 4.98 10.46
N GLY A 273 -18.32 3.75 10.09
CA GLY A 273 -19.08 3.38 8.90
C GLY A 273 -19.32 1.87 8.87
N SER A 274 -20.06 1.39 7.87
CA SER A 274 -20.42 -0.02 7.78
C SER A 274 -19.49 -0.80 6.84
N PRO A 275 -19.16 -2.06 7.14
CA PRO A 275 -18.56 -2.96 6.15
C PRO A 275 -19.60 -3.34 5.11
N VAL A 276 -19.23 -3.30 3.83
CA VAL A 276 -20.15 -3.62 2.73
C VAL A 276 -19.54 -4.51 1.66
N MET A 277 -20.40 -5.08 0.82
CA MET A 277 -20.03 -5.67 -0.47
C MET A 277 -20.99 -5.13 -1.52
N PHE A 278 -20.46 -4.77 -2.69
CA PHE A 278 -21.30 -4.29 -3.78
C PHE A 278 -22.03 -5.47 -4.43
N GLN A 279 -23.35 -5.35 -4.61
CA GLN A 279 -24.18 -6.34 -5.31
C GLN A 279 -24.80 -5.75 -6.59
N PHE A 280 -24.06 -4.86 -7.26
CA PHE A 280 -24.46 -4.17 -8.49
C PHE A 280 -23.27 -3.90 -9.40
N GLN A 281 -23.54 -3.37 -10.61
CA GLN A 281 -22.51 -3.13 -11.64
C GLN A 281 -21.95 -1.70 -11.64
N ASN A 282 -22.76 -0.70 -11.30
CA ASN A 282 -22.35 0.72 -11.39
C ASN A 282 -21.54 1.19 -10.17
N ASN A 283 -20.45 0.52 -9.86
CA ASN A 283 -19.47 0.83 -8.81
C ASN A 283 -18.06 0.48 -9.35
N PRO A 284 -16.96 0.86 -8.67
CA PRO A 284 -15.63 0.58 -9.19
C PRO A 284 -15.21 -0.91 -9.23
N ASN A 285 -15.84 -1.79 -8.43
CA ASN A 285 -15.46 -3.20 -8.31
C ASN A 285 -16.70 -4.10 -8.37
N GLN A 286 -17.22 -4.35 -9.58
CA GLN A 286 -18.57 -4.88 -9.78
C GLN A 286 -18.75 -6.24 -9.09
N TYR A 287 -19.81 -6.40 -8.29
CA TYR A 287 -20.05 -7.61 -7.48
C TYR A 287 -18.88 -7.99 -6.54
N GLY A 288 -18.04 -7.03 -6.17
CA GLY A 288 -16.86 -7.20 -5.33
C GLY A 288 -16.93 -6.45 -3.99
N PRO A 289 -16.00 -6.76 -3.07
CA PRO A 289 -15.80 -5.98 -1.87
C PRO A 289 -15.12 -4.63 -2.21
N PRO A 290 -15.26 -3.62 -1.34
CA PRO A 290 -14.51 -2.39 -1.42
C PRO A 290 -13.07 -2.53 -0.86
N GLY A 291 -12.66 -3.71 -0.39
CA GLY A 291 -11.34 -3.98 0.19
C GLY A 291 -11.43 -4.75 1.50
N ASP A 292 -10.27 -5.01 2.10
CA ASP A 292 -10.14 -5.66 3.40
C ASP A 292 -9.97 -4.65 4.53
N LEU A 293 -10.33 -5.04 5.76
CA LEU A 293 -9.86 -4.34 6.96
C LEU A 293 -8.36 -4.62 7.15
N GLN A 294 -7.52 -3.61 6.94
CA GLN A 294 -6.08 -3.67 7.16
C GLN A 294 -5.76 -3.64 8.67
N VAL A 295 -4.79 -4.44 9.10
CA VAL A 295 -4.15 -4.33 10.42
C VAL A 295 -2.64 -4.27 10.26
N ASN A 296 -2.02 -3.30 10.92
CA ASN A 296 -0.58 -3.21 11.06
C ASN A 296 -0.24 -2.82 12.51
N VAL A 297 1.00 -3.11 12.91
CA VAL A 297 1.51 -2.77 14.24
C VAL A 297 2.80 -2.00 14.07
N ASP A 298 2.99 -0.95 14.87
CA ASP A 298 4.25 -0.22 14.88
C ASP A 298 5.39 -1.11 15.41
N GLN A 299 6.32 -1.42 14.52
CA GLN A 299 7.52 -2.22 14.77
C GLN A 299 8.78 -1.36 14.95
N SER A 300 8.68 -0.04 14.80
CA SER A 300 9.80 0.88 14.96
C SER A 300 10.36 0.85 16.39
N ASP A 301 11.55 1.41 16.57
CA ASP A 301 12.10 1.66 17.92
C ASP A 301 11.58 2.97 18.55
N GLY A 302 10.57 3.59 17.91
CA GLY A 302 10.00 4.87 18.32
C GLY A 302 9.05 4.79 19.52
N PRO A 303 8.58 5.95 20.02
CA PRO A 303 7.67 6.01 21.16
C PRO A 303 6.29 5.40 20.91
N LEU A 304 5.93 5.15 19.65
CA LEU A 304 4.66 4.58 19.22
C LEU A 304 4.73 3.05 19.04
N ARG A 305 5.90 2.44 19.25
CA ARG A 305 6.13 0.99 19.13
C ARG A 305 5.07 0.18 19.85
N GLY A 306 4.47 -0.77 19.12
CA GLY A 306 3.41 -1.66 19.61
C GLY A 306 2.00 -1.08 19.50
N ASN A 307 1.84 0.17 19.04
CA ASN A 307 0.53 0.66 18.64
C ASN A 307 -0.03 -0.17 17.49
N ILE A 308 -1.33 -0.45 17.55
CA ILE A 308 -2.06 -1.20 16.53
C ILE A 308 -2.86 -0.20 15.70
N TYR A 309 -2.80 -0.35 14.40
CA TYR A 309 -3.50 0.48 13.44
C TYR A 309 -4.48 -0.35 12.64
N LEU A 310 -5.70 0.16 12.48
CA LEU A 310 -6.70 -0.42 11.60
C LEU A 310 -7.12 0.60 10.56
N MET A 311 -7.23 0.15 9.31
CA MET A 311 -7.66 0.99 8.20
C MET A 311 -8.60 0.23 7.27
N SER A 312 -9.68 0.86 6.81
CA SER A 312 -10.62 0.24 5.88
C SER A 312 -11.29 1.28 4.99
N SER A 313 -11.67 0.84 3.81
CA SER A 313 -12.78 1.45 3.06
C SER A 313 -14.09 1.07 3.73
N VAL A 314 -14.92 2.05 4.08
CA VAL A 314 -16.20 1.86 4.78
C VAL A 314 -17.32 2.53 4.00
N ASP A 315 -18.57 2.07 4.18
CA ASP A 315 -19.76 2.84 3.78
C ASP A 315 -20.11 3.86 4.87
N PRO A 316 -19.82 5.17 4.68
CA PRO A 316 -20.04 6.19 5.71
C PRO A 316 -21.52 6.61 5.76
N ALA A 317 -21.90 7.32 6.82
CA ALA A 317 -23.18 8.02 6.82
C ALA A 317 -23.12 9.22 5.84
N GLY A 318 -24.20 9.46 5.11
CA GLY A 318 -24.35 10.65 4.27
C GLY A 318 -24.35 10.35 2.77
N ALA A 319 -23.73 11.24 1.99
CA ALA A 319 -23.79 11.21 0.53
C ALA A 319 -22.69 10.36 -0.10
N ASP A 320 -21.57 10.16 0.59
CA ASP A 320 -20.45 9.36 0.09
C ASP A 320 -20.79 7.88 0.05
N ASN A 321 -20.30 7.21 -0.98
CA ASN A 321 -20.52 5.78 -1.12
C ASN A 321 -19.44 4.95 -0.42
N GLN A 322 -18.21 5.48 -0.31
CA GLN A 322 -17.12 4.92 0.47
C GLN A 322 -16.25 6.05 1.04
N ASP A 323 -15.63 5.81 2.19
CA ASP A 323 -14.58 6.64 2.80
C ASP A 323 -13.43 5.73 3.26
N VAL A 324 -12.19 6.25 3.31
CA VAL A 324 -11.09 5.59 4.03
C VAL A 324 -11.08 6.06 5.49
N LYS A 325 -11.26 5.13 6.41
CA LYS A 325 -11.24 5.39 7.85
C LYS A 325 -10.09 4.68 8.53
N PHE A 326 -9.60 5.30 9.60
CA PHE A 326 -8.51 4.82 10.42
C PHE A 326 -8.84 4.92 11.91
N ILE A 327 -8.41 3.93 12.68
CA ILE A 327 -8.39 3.96 14.14
C ILE A 327 -7.06 3.39 14.64
N ARG A 328 -6.68 3.79 15.86
CA ARG A 328 -5.49 3.27 16.55
C ARG A 328 -5.79 2.80 17.95
N SER A 329 -5.00 1.85 18.43
CA SER A 329 -4.95 1.42 19.82
C SER A 329 -3.51 1.51 20.33
N SER A 330 -3.35 2.05 21.54
CA SER A 330 -2.06 2.15 22.25
C SER A 330 -1.99 1.27 23.50
N ASP A 331 -2.96 0.37 23.68
CA ASP A 331 -3.09 -0.49 24.86
C ASP A 331 -3.31 -1.97 24.50
N GLY A 332 -2.78 -2.38 23.34
CA GLY A 332 -2.83 -3.77 22.89
C GLY A 332 -4.18 -4.20 22.31
N GLY A 333 -5.00 -3.25 21.84
CA GLY A 333 -6.28 -3.50 21.19
C GLY A 333 -7.47 -3.48 22.15
N LEU A 334 -7.28 -3.04 23.40
CA LEU A 334 -8.33 -2.99 24.42
C LEU A 334 -9.24 -1.77 24.25
N THR A 335 -8.66 -0.62 23.91
CA THR A 335 -9.40 0.60 23.57
C THR A 335 -8.89 1.20 22.26
N TRP A 336 -9.75 2.01 21.63
CA TRP A 336 -9.55 2.58 20.31
C TRP A 336 -9.80 4.08 20.30
N SER A 337 -9.07 4.80 19.45
CA SER A 337 -9.38 6.19 19.12
C SER A 337 -10.76 6.30 18.44
N ALA A 338 -11.30 7.51 18.39
CA ALA A 338 -12.39 7.80 17.45
C ALA A 338 -11.91 7.57 16.00
N PRO A 339 -12.80 7.14 15.08
CA PRO A 339 -12.50 7.05 13.66
C PRO A 339 -12.05 8.37 13.04
N VAL A 340 -10.94 8.33 12.32
CA VAL A 340 -10.40 9.45 11.54
C VAL A 340 -10.64 9.18 10.06
N LYS A 341 -11.16 10.17 9.33
CA LYS A 341 -11.27 10.13 7.86
C LYS A 341 -9.96 10.57 7.24
N ILE A 342 -9.36 9.75 6.37
CA ILE A 342 -8.11 10.08 5.67
C ILE A 342 -8.38 10.85 4.37
N ASN A 343 -9.40 10.46 3.63
CA ASN A 343 -9.73 11.09 2.35
C ASN A 343 -10.32 12.50 2.55
N ASP A 344 -9.82 13.47 1.77
CA ASP A 344 -10.18 14.89 1.83
C ASP A 344 -11.10 15.38 0.69
N ASP A 345 -11.74 14.45 -0.04
CA ASP A 345 -12.65 14.79 -1.13
C ASP A 345 -13.97 15.42 -0.65
N THR A 346 -14.59 16.15 -1.58
CA THR A 346 -15.94 16.70 -1.39
C THR A 346 -16.95 15.56 -1.51
N PRO A 347 -17.87 15.39 -0.53
CA PRO A 347 -18.78 14.27 -0.55
C PRO A 347 -19.63 14.15 -1.82
N HIS A 348 -19.66 12.96 -2.41
CA HIS A 348 -20.44 12.65 -3.61
C HIS A 348 -20.80 11.17 -3.72
N LYS A 349 -22.03 10.87 -4.19
CA LYS A 349 -22.53 9.49 -4.37
C LYS A 349 -21.72 8.64 -5.37
N ASP A 350 -20.93 9.27 -6.23
CA ASP A 350 -20.07 8.59 -7.20
C ASP A 350 -18.57 8.71 -6.86
N ALA A 351 -18.26 9.26 -5.67
CA ALA A 351 -16.94 9.18 -5.07
C ALA A 351 -16.84 7.88 -4.25
N TYR A 352 -15.83 7.08 -4.60
CA TYR A 352 -15.52 5.82 -3.95
C TYR A 352 -14.04 5.82 -3.62
N GLN A 353 -13.70 5.72 -2.34
CA GLN A 353 -12.35 5.42 -1.87
C GLN A 353 -12.27 3.98 -1.40
N TRP A 354 -11.71 3.13 -2.24
CA TRP A 354 -11.78 1.67 -2.13
C TRP A 354 -10.37 1.05 -2.26
N PHE A 355 -10.24 -0.22 -1.88
CA PHE A 355 -8.97 -0.96 -1.79
C PHE A 355 -7.91 -0.17 -1.01
N ALA A 356 -8.30 0.30 0.17
CA ALA A 356 -7.37 0.98 1.07
C ALA A 356 -6.30 -0.01 1.56
N MET A 357 -5.04 0.38 1.42
CA MET A 357 -3.82 -0.35 1.75
C MET A 357 -3.01 0.44 2.78
N GLN A 358 -2.49 -0.24 3.80
CA GLN A 358 -1.69 0.38 4.87
C GLN A 358 -0.34 -0.32 5.01
N GLY A 359 0.68 0.47 5.36
CA GLY A 359 1.99 -0.01 5.80
C GLY A 359 2.52 0.85 6.92
N VAL A 360 3.39 0.27 7.74
CA VAL A 360 4.11 0.99 8.80
C VAL A 360 5.60 0.80 8.58
N ALA A 361 6.30 1.90 8.35
CA ALA A 361 7.72 1.94 8.09
C ALA A 361 8.53 1.68 9.38
N PRO A 362 9.80 1.23 9.25
CA PRO A 362 10.70 1.06 10.40
C PRO A 362 10.98 2.33 11.22
N ASN A 363 10.71 3.51 10.65
CA ASN A 363 10.81 4.82 11.33
C ASN A 363 9.47 5.31 11.91
N GLY A 364 8.44 4.46 11.95
CA GLY A 364 7.13 4.77 12.55
C GLY A 364 6.17 5.52 11.62
N ARG A 365 6.58 5.85 10.38
CA ARG A 365 5.67 6.43 9.38
C ARG A 365 4.57 5.43 9.04
N ILE A 366 3.34 5.90 8.96
CA ILE A 366 2.22 5.14 8.40
C ILE A 366 1.97 5.63 6.98
N ASP A 367 1.96 4.71 6.02
CA ASP A 367 1.64 4.97 4.63
C ASP A 367 0.25 4.44 4.29
N ALA A 368 -0.58 5.25 3.64
CA ALA A 368 -1.92 4.88 3.19
C ALA A 368 -2.07 5.13 1.69
N VAL A 369 -2.50 4.11 0.96
CA VAL A 369 -2.79 4.19 -0.48
C VAL A 369 -4.18 3.60 -0.76
N TRP A 370 -4.96 4.22 -1.65
CA TRP A 370 -6.27 3.69 -2.03
C TRP A 370 -6.62 4.04 -3.47
N TYR A 371 -7.56 3.30 -4.04
CA TYR A 371 -8.17 3.59 -5.33
C TYR A 371 -9.28 4.62 -5.15
N ASP A 372 -9.34 5.60 -6.04
CA ASP A 372 -10.22 6.76 -5.88
C ASP A 372 -10.88 7.17 -7.20
N THR A 373 -12.19 7.45 -7.17
CA THR A 373 -12.98 7.91 -8.32
C THR A 373 -13.25 9.43 -8.32
N ARG A 374 -12.77 10.18 -7.31
CA ARG A 374 -13.13 11.59 -7.05
C ARG A 374 -12.97 12.53 -8.23
N ASP A 375 -11.95 12.34 -9.07
CA ASP A 375 -11.64 13.30 -10.14
C ASP A 375 -12.63 13.26 -11.30
N ASN A 376 -13.26 12.11 -11.51
CA ASN A 376 -14.12 11.88 -12.66
C ASN A 376 -15.58 11.68 -12.26
N LEU A 377 -15.83 11.28 -11.00
CA LEU A 377 -17.15 10.88 -10.50
C LEU A 377 -17.83 9.86 -11.44
N ARG A 378 -17.01 9.01 -12.04
CA ARG A 378 -17.40 7.90 -12.90
C ARG A 378 -16.94 6.63 -12.20
N PRO A 379 -17.84 5.76 -11.71
CA PRO A 379 -17.45 4.64 -10.87
C PRO A 379 -16.42 3.71 -11.51
N ALA A 380 -16.43 3.55 -12.84
CA ALA A 380 -15.48 2.73 -13.58
C ALA A 380 -14.06 3.32 -13.67
N LEU A 381 -13.83 4.58 -13.30
CA LEU A 381 -12.55 5.24 -13.50
C LEU A 381 -11.90 5.53 -12.15
N SER A 382 -10.77 4.89 -11.89
CA SER A 382 -9.99 5.08 -10.68
C SER A 382 -8.56 5.53 -10.98
N ARG A 383 -7.93 6.16 -9.99
CA ARG A 383 -6.47 6.26 -9.87
C ARG A 383 -6.09 6.02 -8.41
N LEU A 384 -4.81 5.83 -8.13
CA LEU A 384 -4.33 5.74 -6.75
C LEU A 384 -4.11 7.12 -6.14
N TYR A 385 -4.45 7.24 -4.86
CA TYR A 385 -4.09 8.35 -3.99
C TYR A 385 -3.23 7.85 -2.83
N TYR A 386 -2.35 8.73 -2.35
CA TYR A 386 -1.42 8.47 -1.25
C TYR A 386 -1.54 9.56 -0.18
N SER A 387 -1.39 9.16 1.08
CA SER A 387 -1.24 10.02 2.25
C SER A 387 -0.40 9.30 3.31
N TYR A 388 0.30 10.04 4.16
CA TYR A 388 1.14 9.48 5.22
C TYR A 388 0.94 10.20 6.55
N SER A 389 1.34 9.54 7.64
CA SER A 389 1.28 10.08 9.00
C SER A 389 2.55 9.77 9.78
N TRP A 390 3.02 10.74 10.55
CA TRP A 390 4.19 10.64 11.44
C TRP A 390 3.83 10.58 12.93
N ASP A 391 2.56 10.82 13.29
CA ASP A 391 2.10 10.96 14.68
C ASP A 391 1.16 9.81 15.11
N GLY A 392 1.28 8.67 14.43
CA GLY A 392 0.46 7.49 14.67
C GLY A 392 -0.98 7.67 14.22
N GLY A 393 -1.22 8.41 13.13
CA GLY A 393 -2.51 8.61 12.49
C GLY A 393 -3.41 9.66 13.13
N LEU A 394 -2.86 10.56 13.95
CA LEU A 394 -3.61 11.72 14.48
C LEU A 394 -3.81 12.78 13.40
N THR A 395 -2.77 13.01 12.59
CA THR A 395 -2.80 13.87 11.41
C THR A 395 -2.28 13.13 10.20
N TRP A 396 -2.73 13.57 9.02
CA TRP A 396 -2.43 12.95 7.74
C TRP A 396 -1.98 14.02 6.75
N SER A 397 -1.01 13.68 5.90
CA SER A 397 -0.56 14.55 4.83
C SER A 397 -1.69 14.80 3.83
N LYS A 398 -1.57 15.89 3.06
CA LYS A 398 -2.48 16.17 1.95
C LYS A 398 -2.57 14.96 1.01
N ASN A 399 -3.79 14.61 0.59
CA ASN A 399 -4.00 13.52 -0.36
C ASN A 399 -3.34 13.86 -1.71
N ARG A 400 -2.52 12.95 -2.22
CA ARG A 400 -1.79 13.14 -3.49
C ARG A 400 -2.18 12.05 -4.49
N PRO A 401 -2.58 12.38 -5.73
CA PRO A 401 -2.71 11.40 -6.78
C PRO A 401 -1.33 10.90 -7.21
N VAL A 402 -1.15 9.58 -7.34
CA VAL A 402 0.16 8.96 -7.61
C VAL A 402 0.19 8.12 -8.89
N THR A 403 -0.93 8.02 -9.60
CA THR A 403 -1.01 7.34 -10.91
C THR A 403 -1.89 8.11 -11.91
N PRO A 404 -1.82 7.80 -13.21
CA PRO A 404 -2.87 8.20 -14.14
C PRO A 404 -4.18 7.47 -13.83
N VAL A 405 -5.27 7.96 -14.42
CA VAL A 405 -6.58 7.31 -14.38
C VAL A 405 -6.58 6.07 -15.28
N PHE A 406 -7.20 4.99 -14.83
CA PHE A 406 -7.46 3.77 -15.60
C PHE A 406 -8.91 3.30 -15.41
N ASN A 407 -9.36 2.41 -16.29
CA ASN A 407 -10.73 1.91 -16.31
C ASN A 407 -10.80 0.55 -15.62
N THR A 408 -11.48 0.47 -14.49
CA THR A 408 -11.56 -0.76 -13.69
C THR A 408 -12.49 -1.81 -14.30
N HIS A 409 -13.27 -1.48 -15.35
CA HIS A 409 -14.31 -2.34 -15.93
C HIS A 409 -13.92 -3.04 -17.23
N ILE A 410 -12.64 -3.09 -17.58
CA ILE A 410 -12.20 -3.70 -18.84
C ILE A 410 -11.39 -4.97 -18.61
N ALA A 411 -11.53 -5.91 -19.56
CA ALA A 411 -10.69 -7.09 -19.72
C ALA A 411 -10.59 -8.02 -18.49
N TYR A 412 -11.70 -8.22 -17.80
CA TYR A 412 -11.76 -9.26 -16.77
C TYR A 412 -11.52 -10.65 -17.39
N PRO A 413 -10.76 -11.52 -16.72
CA PRO A 413 -10.64 -12.90 -17.14
C PRO A 413 -12.01 -13.60 -17.12
N LEU A 414 -12.19 -14.60 -17.96
CA LEU A 414 -13.46 -15.31 -18.12
C LEU A 414 -13.98 -15.80 -16.76
N GLY A 415 -15.21 -15.38 -16.43
CA GLY A 415 -15.88 -15.72 -15.17
C GLY A 415 -15.66 -14.71 -14.04
N ALA A 416 -14.78 -13.72 -14.21
CA ALA A 416 -14.66 -12.59 -13.30
C ALA A 416 -15.53 -11.40 -13.73
N GLN A 417 -15.94 -10.59 -12.75
CA GLN A 417 -16.74 -9.37 -12.95
C GLN A 417 -16.12 -8.16 -12.26
N LYS A 418 -14.91 -8.30 -11.73
CA LYS A 418 -14.30 -7.36 -10.79
C LYS A 418 -12.80 -7.28 -11.01
N LEU A 419 -12.20 -6.18 -10.53
CA LEU A 419 -10.75 -5.98 -10.63
C LEU A 419 -9.97 -6.90 -9.67
N GLY A 420 -10.65 -7.44 -8.66
CA GLY A 420 -10.06 -8.35 -7.68
C GLY A 420 -10.78 -8.17 -6.35
N ASP A 421 -10.11 -8.59 -5.28
CA ASP A 421 -10.60 -8.43 -3.91
C ASP A 421 -9.65 -7.66 -3.00
N TYR A 422 -8.38 -7.57 -3.36
CA TYR A 422 -7.35 -6.91 -2.58
C TYR A 422 -6.16 -6.48 -3.46
N THR A 423 -5.37 -5.58 -2.89
CA THR A 423 -4.04 -5.16 -3.32
C THR A 423 -3.19 -4.97 -2.06
N HIS A 424 -1.87 -4.84 -2.19
CA HIS A 424 -0.98 -4.84 -1.03
C HIS A 424 0.07 -3.74 -1.13
N LEU A 425 0.52 -3.26 0.01
CA LEU A 425 1.73 -2.45 0.10
C LEU A 425 2.56 -2.86 1.32
N VAL A 426 3.86 -2.62 1.26
CA VAL A 426 4.78 -2.68 2.40
C VAL A 426 5.61 -1.41 2.45
N SER A 427 5.96 -0.93 3.66
CA SER A 427 6.70 0.31 3.85
C SER A 427 8.14 0.07 4.25
N ASP A 428 9.05 0.87 3.67
CA ASP A 428 10.42 1.02 4.13
C ASP A 428 10.64 2.43 4.71
N ALA A 429 11.86 2.72 5.16
CA ALA A 429 12.16 4.01 5.77
C ALA A 429 11.92 5.20 4.82
N LEU A 430 12.05 5.01 3.51
CA LEU A 430 11.97 6.06 2.50
C LEU A 430 10.57 6.21 1.90
N GLY A 431 9.79 5.14 1.81
CA GLY A 431 8.48 5.15 1.17
C GLY A 431 7.69 3.85 1.35
N ALA A 432 6.76 3.62 0.44
CA ALA A 432 5.93 2.43 0.39
C ALA A 432 5.94 1.80 -1.01
N HIS A 433 6.15 0.49 -1.01
CA HIS A 433 6.14 -0.39 -2.17
C HIS A 433 4.74 -0.94 -2.37
N VAL A 434 4.05 -0.45 -3.40
CA VAL A 434 2.66 -0.80 -3.71
C VAL A 434 2.63 -1.81 -4.86
N ALA A 435 1.93 -2.92 -4.67
CA ALA A 435 1.58 -3.83 -5.74
C ALA A 435 0.07 -3.80 -5.96
N TYR A 436 -0.34 -3.47 -7.19
CA TYR A 436 -1.75 -3.17 -7.48
C TYR A 436 -2.15 -3.61 -8.89
N SER A 437 -3.44 -3.80 -9.12
CA SER A 437 -3.98 -4.13 -10.44
C SER A 437 -4.47 -2.88 -11.17
N ALA A 438 -4.14 -2.75 -12.44
CA ALA A 438 -4.59 -1.64 -13.29
C ALA A 438 -4.73 -2.08 -14.76
N THR A 439 -5.22 -1.18 -15.60
CA THR A 439 -5.55 -1.50 -16.99
C THR A 439 -4.99 -0.52 -18.03
N TYR A 440 -3.77 -0.01 -17.80
CA TYR A 440 -3.20 1.07 -18.62
C TYR A 440 -3.03 0.72 -20.09
N ASN A 441 -2.81 -0.56 -20.39
CA ASN A 441 -2.57 -1.10 -21.72
C ASN A 441 -3.81 -1.77 -22.35
N GLY A 442 -4.98 -1.64 -21.70
CA GLY A 442 -6.25 -2.19 -22.20
C GLY A 442 -6.60 -3.58 -21.68
N GLU A 443 -5.75 -4.19 -20.86
CA GLU A 443 -6.03 -5.45 -20.15
C GLU A 443 -5.72 -5.36 -18.66
N GLN A 444 -6.08 -6.38 -17.89
CA GLN A 444 -5.89 -6.35 -16.44
C GLN A 444 -4.52 -6.90 -16.07
N ASP A 445 -3.64 -6.04 -15.56
CA ASP A 445 -2.27 -6.39 -15.21
C ASP A 445 -1.89 -5.96 -13.80
N VAL A 446 -0.76 -6.49 -13.32
CA VAL A 446 -0.18 -6.14 -12.03
C VAL A 446 1.00 -5.19 -12.19
N TYR A 447 0.98 -4.12 -11.41
CA TYR A 447 1.97 -3.05 -11.43
C TYR A 447 2.57 -2.88 -10.04
N TYR A 448 3.87 -2.59 -10.02
CA TYR A 448 4.59 -2.07 -8.89
C TYR A 448 4.61 -0.54 -8.94
N LEU A 449 4.54 0.13 -7.80
CA LEU A 449 4.73 1.57 -7.65
C LEU A 449 5.45 1.84 -6.32
N ASN A 450 6.46 2.72 -6.34
CA ASN A 450 7.03 3.29 -5.12
C ASN A 450 6.42 4.68 -4.87
N VAL A 451 5.79 4.87 -3.71
CA VAL A 451 5.28 6.17 -3.24
C VAL A 451 6.05 6.61 -2.01
N TYR A 452 6.20 7.91 -1.79
CA TYR A 452 7.01 8.42 -0.68
C TYR A 452 6.57 9.82 -0.28
N PRO A 453 6.79 10.23 0.98
CA PRO A 453 6.65 11.63 1.40
C PRO A 453 7.48 12.54 0.50
N ASP A 454 6.88 13.55 -0.10
CA ASP A 454 7.56 14.51 -0.99
C ASP A 454 6.75 15.81 -0.98
N CYS A 455 6.72 16.46 0.18
CA CYS A 455 5.88 17.62 0.40
C CYS A 455 6.38 18.88 -0.33
N ASN A 456 7.66 18.89 -0.72
CA ASN A 456 8.28 19.98 -1.49
C ASN A 456 8.25 19.73 -3.02
N ASP A 457 7.68 18.60 -3.46
CA ASP A 457 7.49 18.21 -4.86
C ASP A 457 8.79 18.15 -5.69
N ASN A 458 9.91 17.79 -5.07
CA ASN A 458 11.20 17.71 -5.75
C ASN A 458 11.49 16.32 -6.36
N GLY A 459 10.60 15.34 -6.13
CA GLY A 459 10.71 13.98 -6.64
C GLY A 459 11.61 13.06 -5.80
N VAL A 460 12.02 13.49 -4.61
CA VAL A 460 12.81 12.72 -3.65
C VAL A 460 12.01 12.55 -2.36
N SER A 461 12.24 11.46 -1.65
CA SER A 461 11.64 11.27 -0.33
C SER A 461 12.11 12.35 0.65
N ASP A 462 11.17 12.99 1.34
CA ASP A 462 11.43 13.96 2.42
C ASP A 462 12.40 13.38 3.46
N VAL A 463 12.29 12.08 3.77
CA VAL A 463 13.19 11.37 4.68
C VAL A 463 14.62 11.41 4.17
N SER A 464 14.82 11.11 2.88
CA SER A 464 16.15 11.17 2.27
C SER A 464 16.69 12.59 2.22
N ASP A 465 15.84 13.59 2.00
CA ASP A 465 16.29 14.98 1.96
C ASP A 465 16.76 15.47 3.33
N ILE A 466 16.07 15.11 4.41
CA ILE A 466 16.48 15.43 5.77
C ILE A 466 17.77 14.69 6.14
N GLU A 467 17.84 13.37 5.90
CA GLU A 467 19.01 12.55 6.23
C GLU A 467 20.28 13.00 5.50
N LEU A 468 20.14 13.37 4.22
CA LEU A 468 21.25 13.89 3.40
C LEU A 468 21.46 15.39 3.57
N ARG A 469 20.70 16.03 4.47
CA ARG A 469 20.75 17.47 4.78
C ARG A 469 20.64 18.37 3.55
N ARG A 470 19.71 18.03 2.67
CA ARG A 470 19.27 18.85 1.53
C ARG A 470 18.21 19.87 1.95
N THR A 471 17.50 19.58 3.04
CA THR A 471 16.54 20.45 3.72
C THR A 471 16.76 20.36 5.24
N GLY A 472 16.30 21.38 5.97
CA GLY A 472 16.18 21.36 7.42
C GLY A 472 14.94 20.62 7.92
N ASP A 473 15.02 20.18 9.18
CA ASP A 473 13.90 19.74 10.03
C ASP A 473 14.22 20.26 11.45
N THR A 474 13.90 21.53 11.68
CA THR A 474 14.30 22.28 12.87
C THR A 474 13.58 21.79 14.13
N ASN A 475 12.35 21.28 13.97
CA ASN A 475 11.52 20.81 15.09
C ASN A 475 11.58 19.28 15.28
N ALA A 476 12.33 18.58 14.43
CA ALA A 476 12.53 17.13 14.43
C ALA A 476 11.22 16.33 14.32
N ASN A 477 10.27 16.81 13.51
CA ASN A 477 8.97 16.16 13.30
C ASN A 477 8.90 15.32 12.01
N HIS A 478 10.02 15.12 11.33
CA HIS A 478 10.16 14.37 10.08
C HIS A 478 9.55 15.03 8.84
N LEU A 479 9.17 16.31 8.94
CA LEU A 479 8.78 17.12 7.79
C LEU A 479 9.90 18.13 7.47
N PRO A 480 10.21 18.34 6.19
CA PRO A 480 11.05 19.43 5.77
C PRO A 480 10.49 20.78 6.23
N ASP A 481 11.34 21.65 6.80
CA ASP A 481 10.96 23.00 7.26
C ASP A 481 10.24 23.81 6.15
N SER A 482 10.65 23.60 4.88
CA SER A 482 10.04 24.21 3.70
C SER A 482 8.54 23.91 3.54
N CYS A 483 8.09 22.78 4.07
CA CYS A 483 6.70 22.31 3.99
C CYS A 483 5.83 22.79 5.15
N GLU A 484 6.43 23.45 6.14
CA GLU A 484 5.75 23.86 7.37
C GLU A 484 5.55 25.37 7.44
N ASN A 485 4.54 25.80 8.18
CA ASN A 485 4.38 27.21 8.51
C ASN A 485 5.12 27.55 9.80
N MET A 486 6.45 27.65 9.72
CA MET A 486 7.31 27.92 10.88
C MET A 486 8.35 29.00 10.60
N VAL A 487 8.98 29.48 11.68
CA VAL A 487 10.13 30.38 11.64
C VAL A 487 11.38 29.55 11.87
N VAL A 488 12.31 29.59 10.91
CA VAL A 488 13.59 28.88 11.00
C VAL A 488 14.64 29.87 11.52
N PRO A 489 15.22 29.67 12.72
CA PRO A 489 16.26 30.55 13.22
C PRO A 489 17.48 30.56 12.28
N GLY A 490 17.94 31.74 11.87
CA GLY A 490 19.05 31.89 10.93
C GLY A 490 18.64 31.95 9.47
N ASP A 491 17.38 31.69 9.12
CA ASP A 491 16.87 31.94 7.77
C ASP A 491 16.68 33.46 7.59
N LEU A 492 17.58 34.08 6.83
CA LEU A 492 17.63 35.53 6.59
C LEU A 492 17.01 35.93 5.25
N ASP A 493 16.87 35.02 4.30
CA ASP A 493 16.22 35.27 3.02
C ASP A 493 14.76 34.77 2.93
N ALA A 494 14.28 34.16 4.02
CA ALA A 494 12.93 33.66 4.24
C ALA A 494 12.52 32.51 3.31
N ASP A 495 13.49 31.67 2.90
CA ASP A 495 13.23 30.47 2.08
C ASP A 495 12.99 29.19 2.90
N LYS A 496 13.05 29.29 4.24
CA LYS A 496 12.89 28.22 5.25
C LYS A 496 13.97 27.15 5.18
N ASP A 497 15.11 27.45 4.60
CA ASP A 497 16.34 26.70 4.75
C ASP A 497 17.38 27.62 5.39
N VAL A 498 18.38 27.05 6.04
CA VAL A 498 19.54 27.82 6.49
C VAL A 498 20.71 27.36 5.65
N ASP A 499 21.11 28.18 4.69
CA ASP A 499 22.13 27.86 3.72
C ASP A 499 23.22 28.95 3.54
N LYS A 500 23.99 28.85 2.45
CA LYS A 500 25.08 29.78 2.16
C LYS A 500 24.57 31.19 1.83
N GLN A 501 23.36 31.32 1.31
CA GLN A 501 22.71 32.61 1.03
C GLN A 501 22.48 33.37 2.32
N ASP A 502 21.99 32.70 3.37
CA ASP A 502 21.82 33.31 4.68
C ASP A 502 23.16 33.71 5.31
N LEU A 503 24.16 32.83 5.23
CA LEU A 503 25.49 33.16 5.72
C LEU A 503 26.07 34.38 5.00
N ASN A 504 25.88 34.48 3.67
CA ASN A 504 26.30 35.65 2.91
C ASN A 504 25.50 36.91 3.27
N ALA A 505 24.19 36.78 3.48
CA ALA A 505 23.32 37.87 3.91
C ALA A 505 23.75 38.41 5.28
N LEU A 506 24.05 37.52 6.23
CA LEU A 506 24.58 37.88 7.55
C LEU A 506 25.94 38.57 7.43
N LEU A 507 26.86 37.98 6.65
CA LEU A 507 28.20 38.55 6.45
C LEU A 507 28.16 39.94 5.79
N ALA A 508 27.16 40.23 4.95
CA ALA A 508 26.94 41.56 4.37
C ALA A 508 26.48 42.61 5.40
N LEU A 509 25.88 42.17 6.50
CA LEU A 509 25.43 42.99 7.62
C LEU A 509 26.47 43.12 8.75
N ARG A 510 27.60 42.40 8.66
CA ARG A 510 28.65 42.38 9.68
C ARG A 510 29.13 43.79 10.05
N ASN A 511 29.38 43.99 11.36
CA ASN A 511 29.78 45.23 12.00
C ASN A 511 28.71 46.33 11.94
N ARG A 512 27.42 45.96 11.81
CA ARG A 512 26.29 46.88 11.95
C ARG A 512 25.55 46.63 13.28
N PRO A 513 24.99 47.66 13.90
CA PRO A 513 24.07 47.47 15.01
C PRO A 513 22.81 46.74 14.53
N ALA A 514 22.26 45.88 15.37
CA ALA A 514 20.98 45.22 15.14
C ALA A 514 19.84 46.25 15.03
N ARG A 515 18.83 45.97 14.21
CA ARG A 515 17.64 46.81 14.00
C ARG A 515 16.60 46.72 15.12
N GLY A 516 16.92 46.00 16.19
CA GLY A 516 16.07 45.77 17.36
C GLY A 516 16.52 44.51 18.10
N SER A 517 15.84 44.17 19.18
CA SER A 517 16.13 42.96 19.98
C SER A 517 15.70 41.64 19.31
N GLU A 518 14.97 41.71 18.20
CA GLU A 518 14.49 40.58 17.40
C GLU A 518 14.99 40.69 15.95
N ASP A 519 16.14 41.35 15.73
CA ASP A 519 16.77 41.34 14.40
C ASP A 519 17.21 39.90 14.07
N PRO A 520 16.72 39.28 12.99
CA PRO A 520 17.05 37.90 12.67
C PRO A 520 18.55 37.70 12.38
N ALA A 521 19.29 38.77 12.03
CA ALA A 521 20.74 38.71 11.82
C ALA A 521 21.58 38.81 13.12
N ASP A 522 20.96 39.13 14.26
CA ASP A 522 21.58 39.17 15.61
C ASP A 522 21.22 37.91 16.40
N LEU A 523 21.79 36.78 15.97
CA LEU A 523 21.48 35.44 16.48
C LEU A 523 21.90 35.21 17.93
N ASP A 524 22.87 35.96 18.44
CA ASP A 524 23.26 35.93 19.85
C ASP A 524 22.57 36.97 20.73
N ARG A 525 21.76 37.85 20.11
CA ARG A 525 20.96 38.90 20.74
C ARG A 525 21.81 39.88 21.55
N ASN A 526 23.05 40.15 21.10
CA ASN A 526 23.96 41.08 21.78
C ASN A 526 23.82 42.54 21.28
N GLY A 527 23.01 42.78 20.25
CA GLY A 527 22.75 44.08 19.64
C GLY A 527 23.72 44.47 18.51
N VAL A 528 24.67 43.61 18.14
CA VAL A 528 25.72 43.87 17.14
C VAL A 528 25.97 42.64 16.28
N ILE A 529 25.66 42.74 14.99
CA ILE A 529 25.87 41.67 14.02
C ILE A 529 27.36 41.50 13.76
N ASN A 530 27.95 40.40 14.24
CA ASN A 530 29.40 40.18 14.21
C ASN A 530 29.79 38.71 13.93
N LEU A 531 31.05 38.35 14.24
CA LEU A 531 31.58 37.01 13.99
C LEU A 531 30.88 35.93 14.85
N LEU A 532 30.34 36.28 16.02
CA LEU A 532 29.59 35.36 16.87
C LEU A 532 28.29 34.94 16.20
N ASP A 533 27.58 35.87 15.56
CA ASP A 533 26.38 35.57 14.77
C ASP A 533 26.72 34.72 13.57
N ALA A 534 27.78 35.06 12.83
CA ALA A 534 28.23 34.24 11.70
C ALA A 534 28.60 32.80 12.11
N ARG A 535 29.15 32.60 13.32
CA ARG A 535 29.43 31.26 13.86
C ARG A 535 28.15 30.52 14.23
N ARG A 536 27.16 31.19 14.83
CA ARG A 536 25.85 30.60 15.12
C ARG A 536 25.13 30.21 13.82
N GLN A 537 25.13 31.09 12.84
CA GLN A 537 24.57 30.86 11.51
C GLN A 537 25.17 29.62 10.84
N ALA A 538 26.50 29.47 10.89
CA ALA A 538 27.17 28.30 10.32
C ALA A 538 26.82 27.00 11.06
N LEU A 539 26.48 27.05 12.35
CA LEU A 539 26.00 25.89 13.11
C LEU A 539 24.53 25.56 12.83
N LEU A 540 23.74 26.55 12.44
CA LEU A 540 22.32 26.40 12.06
C LEU A 540 22.18 25.91 10.62
N CYS A 541 23.19 26.10 9.77
CA CYS A 541 23.09 25.66 8.39
C CYS A 541 22.94 24.15 8.28
N THR A 542 21.92 23.77 7.51
CA THR A 542 21.53 22.39 7.23
C THR A 542 22.52 21.77 6.25
N ARG A 543 22.95 22.51 5.22
CA ARG A 543 23.77 22.01 4.11
C ARG A 543 25.24 21.83 4.47
N ALA A 544 25.84 20.73 3.98
CA ALA A 544 27.26 20.39 4.17
C ALA A 544 28.25 21.49 3.73
N GLN A 545 27.84 22.42 2.85
CA GLN A 545 28.71 23.50 2.36
C GLN A 545 28.80 24.73 3.28
N CYS A 546 27.98 24.84 4.32
CA CYS A 546 28.10 25.92 5.30
C CYS A 546 28.88 25.54 6.56
N ALA A 547 29.01 24.24 6.84
CA ALA A 547 29.79 23.71 7.95
C ALA A 547 31.29 23.91 7.66
N ILE A 548 31.71 25.17 7.78
CA ILE A 548 33.06 25.73 7.93
C ILE A 548 34.22 24.87 7.40
N GLN A 549 34.88 25.40 6.36
CA GLN A 549 36.36 25.43 6.31
C GLN A 549 36.88 26.52 7.24
#